data_AF-A0A8H7VGE4-F1
#
_entry.id   AF-A0A8H7VGE4-F1
#
_cell.length_a   1.000
_cell.length_b   1.000
_cell.length_c   1.000
_cell.angle_alpha   90.00
_cell.angle_beta   90.00
_cell.angle_gamma   90.00
#
_symmetry.space_group_name_H-M   'P 1'
#
loop_
_entity.id
_entity.type
_entity.pdbx_description
1 polymer ?
#
loop_
_entity_poly.entity_id
_entity_poly.type
_entity_poly.pdbx_seq_one_letter_code
_entity_poly.pdbx_strand_id
1 'polypeptide(L)'
;MTSLILPTAYLGGCIAAMSIFSHVYRRAKNAKTIEPWFPENQEKEQYIALLNSEPETSEEHLKAALLRRAMEAMRRYSIINHEQAALVELMRTGHITDDIWHDFKASQDETIAEIKEVIEEGNTYAEGWGTSVFKTASQMVQSEKQKQEFKKVGLMLEREEKRWDMELQSEQLEDNMKK
;
A
#
# COMPACT_ATOMS: atom_id res chain seq x y z
N MET A 1 22.04 -35.33 48.79
CA MET A 1 21.19 -35.33 47.57
C MET A 1 20.12 -34.23 47.60
N THR A 2 19.85 -33.58 48.74
CA THR A 2 18.79 -32.56 48.91
C THR A 2 19.24 -31.11 48.66
N SER A 3 20.54 -30.78 48.69
CA SER A 3 21.00 -29.39 48.58
C SER A 3 20.94 -28.80 47.16
N LEU A 4 20.83 -29.63 46.11
CA LEU A 4 20.70 -29.20 44.71
C LEU A 4 19.24 -29.11 44.26
N ILE A 5 18.31 -29.77 44.95
CA ILE A 5 16.89 -29.80 44.58
C ILE A 5 16.22 -28.45 44.87
N LEU A 6 16.54 -27.81 46.01
CA LEU A 6 15.98 -26.50 46.36
C LEU A 6 16.38 -25.39 45.35
N PRO A 7 17.67 -25.22 45.01
CA PRO A 7 18.08 -24.22 44.04
C PRO A 7 17.54 -24.47 42.62
N THR A 8 17.49 -25.74 42.19
CA THR A 8 16.97 -26.09 40.86
C THR A 8 15.46 -25.91 40.77
N ALA A 9 14.72 -26.26 41.82
CA ALA A 9 13.27 -26.01 41.89
C ALA A 9 12.95 -24.51 41.91
N TYR A 10 13.73 -23.70 42.63
CA TYR A 10 13.59 -22.24 42.62
C TYR A 10 13.82 -21.64 41.23
N LEU A 11 14.91 -22.04 40.56
CA LEU A 11 15.21 -21.59 39.20
C LEU A 11 14.14 -22.04 38.20
N GLY A 12 13.66 -23.28 38.31
CA GLY A 12 12.56 -23.79 37.49
C GLY A 12 11.26 -23.01 37.70
N GLY A 13 10.93 -22.66 38.95
CA GLY A 13 9.79 -21.81 39.27
C GLY A 13 9.91 -20.41 38.66
N CYS A 14 11.09 -19.78 38.74
CA CYS A 14 11.35 -18.50 38.11
C CYS A 14 11.20 -18.56 36.58
N ILE A 15 11.74 -19.60 35.94
CA ILE A 15 11.62 -19.79 34.49
C ILE A 15 10.15 -19.98 34.11
N ALA A 16 9.41 -20.83 34.82
CA ALA A 16 7.99 -21.07 34.55
C ALA A 16 7.17 -19.79 34.70
N ALA A 17 7.36 -19.04 35.79
CA ALA A 17 6.68 -17.75 36.00
C ALA A 17 7.02 -16.74 34.89
N MET A 18 8.29 -16.65 34.49
CA MET A 18 8.72 -15.75 33.42
C MET A 18 8.17 -16.16 32.06
N SER A 19 8.12 -17.46 31.77
CA SER A 19 7.52 -18.00 30.54
C SER A 19 6.03 -17.71 30.46
N ILE A 20 5.28 -17.92 31.55
CA ILE A 20 3.84 -17.64 31.60
C ILE A 20 3.59 -16.14 31.42
N PHE A 21 4.32 -15.29 32.15
CA PHE A 21 4.22 -13.84 32.02
C PHE A 21 4.53 -13.37 30.59
N SER A 22 5.62 -13.87 29.99
CA SER A 22 6.00 -13.52 28.61
C SER A 22 4.93 -13.93 27.60
N HIS A 23 4.34 -15.12 27.74
CA HIS A 23 3.25 -15.57 26.87
C HIS A 23 1.99 -14.69 27.00
N VAL A 24 1.57 -14.39 28.23
CA VAL A 24 0.37 -13.56 28.48
C VAL A 24 0.61 -12.13 27.98
N TYR A 25 1.78 -11.56 28.24
CA TYR A 25 2.13 -10.21 27.81
C TYR A 25 2.21 -10.08 26.28
N ARG A 26 2.87 -11.03 25.59
CA ARG A 26 2.88 -11.06 24.12
C ARG A 26 1.48 -11.22 23.55
N ARG A 27 0.66 -12.10 24.14
CA ARG A 27 -0.72 -12.30 23.68
C ARG A 27 -1.54 -11.02 23.83
N ALA A 28 -1.40 -10.30 24.95
CA ALA A 28 -2.09 -9.05 25.18
C ALA A 28 -1.60 -7.94 24.22
N LYS A 29 -0.28 -7.84 23.98
CA LYS A 29 0.29 -6.88 23.04
C LYS A 29 -0.18 -7.13 21.60
N ASN A 30 -0.25 -8.39 21.19
CA ASN A 30 -0.69 -8.80 19.85
C ASN A 30 -2.21 -8.71 19.64
N ALA A 31 -3.00 -8.56 20.71
CA ALA A 31 -4.46 -8.43 20.61
C ALA A 31 -4.93 -7.00 20.30
N LYS A 32 -4.00 -6.03 20.20
CA LYS A 32 -4.32 -4.67 19.78
C LYS A 32 -4.79 -4.70 18.33
N THR A 33 -6.01 -4.26 18.07
CA THR A 33 -6.56 -4.15 16.72
C THR A 33 -5.74 -3.14 15.95
N ILE A 34 -4.98 -3.62 14.96
CA ILE A 34 -4.17 -2.80 14.06
C ILE A 34 -5.12 -2.19 13.03
N GLU A 35 -5.08 -0.87 12.88
CA GLU A 35 -5.79 -0.20 11.79
C GLU A 35 -5.06 -0.49 10.47
N PRO A 36 -5.76 -0.93 9.41
CA PRO A 36 -5.12 -1.20 8.12
C PRO A 36 -4.48 0.07 7.55
N TRP A 37 -3.22 0.00 7.12
CA TRP A 37 -2.51 1.15 6.52
C TRP A 37 -3.11 1.57 5.19
N PHE A 38 -3.61 0.61 4.42
CA PHE A 38 -4.29 0.84 3.15
C PHE A 38 -5.78 0.51 3.26
N PRO A 39 -6.64 1.18 2.47
CA PRO A 39 -8.02 0.75 2.32
C PRO A 39 -8.09 -0.65 1.68
N GLU A 40 -9.28 -1.25 1.78
CA GLU A 40 -9.55 -2.55 1.18
C GLU A 40 -9.21 -2.57 -0.32
N ASN A 41 -8.67 -3.69 -0.81
CA ASN A 41 -8.25 -3.81 -2.19
C ASN A 41 -9.44 -4.22 -3.08
N GLN A 42 -10.14 -3.22 -3.59
CA GLN A 42 -11.26 -3.38 -4.51
C GLN A 42 -10.91 -4.24 -5.74
N GLU A 43 -9.67 -4.14 -6.25
CA GLU A 43 -9.29 -4.85 -7.47
C GLU A 43 -9.00 -6.33 -7.18
N LYS A 44 -8.54 -6.63 -5.96
CA LYS A 44 -8.47 -8.00 -5.45
C LYS A 44 -9.86 -8.58 -5.24
N GLU A 45 -10.76 -7.83 -4.61
CA GLU A 45 -12.15 -8.25 -4.38
C GLU A 45 -12.89 -8.52 -5.70
N GLN A 46 -12.77 -7.62 -6.68
CA GLN A 46 -13.37 -7.81 -8.01
C GLN A 46 -12.82 -9.05 -8.71
N TYR A 47 -11.51 -9.29 -8.63
CA TYR A 47 -10.91 -10.48 -9.21
C TYR A 47 -11.42 -11.77 -8.52
N ILE A 48 -11.50 -11.78 -7.20
CA ILE A 48 -12.07 -12.91 -6.44
C ILE A 48 -13.56 -13.09 -6.77
N ALA A 49 -14.32 -12.01 -6.92
CA ALA A 49 -15.72 -12.06 -7.31
C ALA A 49 -15.88 -12.65 -8.71
N LEU A 50 -15.00 -12.31 -9.66
CA LEU A 50 -14.98 -12.88 -11.00
C LEU A 50 -14.64 -14.38 -10.97
N LEU A 51 -13.69 -14.81 -10.13
CA LEU A 51 -13.39 -16.23 -9.95
C LEU A 51 -14.58 -17.04 -9.42
N ASN A 52 -15.41 -16.45 -8.57
CA ASN A 52 -16.59 -17.10 -7.98
C ASN A 52 -17.89 -16.81 -8.75
N SER A 53 -17.82 -16.15 -9.90
CA SER A 53 -19.01 -15.78 -10.67
C SER A 53 -19.57 -16.97 -11.47
N GLU A 54 -20.90 -17.06 -11.53
CA GLU A 54 -21.62 -17.96 -12.44
C GLU A 54 -22.40 -17.07 -13.44
N PRO A 55 -22.19 -17.19 -14.77
CA PRO A 55 -21.43 -18.19 -15.53
C PRO A 55 -19.91 -18.01 -15.48
N GLU A 56 -19.17 -19.08 -15.83
CA GLU A 56 -17.69 -19.06 -15.87
C GLU A 56 -17.16 -17.89 -16.72
N THR A 57 -16.34 -17.05 -16.08
CA THR A 57 -15.71 -15.90 -16.74
C THR A 57 -14.60 -16.39 -17.68
N SER A 58 -14.52 -15.81 -18.88
CA SER A 58 -13.43 -16.12 -19.82
C SER A 58 -12.06 -15.81 -19.23
N GLU A 59 -11.09 -16.67 -19.51
CA GLU A 59 -9.70 -16.57 -19.05
C GLU A 59 -9.06 -15.21 -19.39
N GLU A 60 -9.41 -14.61 -20.53
CA GLU A 60 -8.90 -13.28 -20.92
C GLU A 60 -9.33 -12.18 -19.95
N HIS A 61 -10.57 -12.24 -19.46
CA HIS A 61 -11.09 -11.28 -18.48
C HIS A 61 -10.44 -11.49 -17.11
N LEU A 62 -10.20 -12.75 -16.71
CA LEU A 62 -9.47 -13.07 -15.48
C LEU A 62 -8.02 -12.57 -15.53
N LYS A 63 -7.33 -12.76 -16.66
CA LYS A 63 -5.97 -12.23 -16.87
C LYS A 63 -5.94 -10.70 -16.82
N ALA A 64 -6.92 -10.03 -17.41
CA ALA A 64 -7.05 -8.58 -17.36
C ALA A 64 -7.33 -8.07 -15.93
N ALA A 65 -8.17 -8.76 -15.18
CA ALA A 65 -8.47 -8.45 -13.78
C ALA A 65 -7.25 -8.69 -12.87
N LEU A 66 -6.50 -9.78 -13.08
CA LEU A 66 -5.24 -10.02 -12.38
C LEU A 66 -4.22 -8.91 -12.66
N LEU A 67 -4.14 -8.41 -13.90
CA LEU A 67 -3.28 -7.28 -14.25
C LEU A 67 -3.72 -5.99 -13.54
N ARG A 68 -5.02 -5.74 -13.40
CA ARG A 68 -5.57 -4.62 -12.60
C ARG A 68 -5.18 -4.73 -11.12
N ARG A 69 -5.34 -5.91 -10.54
CA ARG A 69 -4.87 -6.22 -9.17
C ARG A 69 -3.36 -6.00 -9.02
N ALA A 70 -2.57 -6.44 -10.00
CA ALA A 70 -1.11 -6.22 -10.03
C ALA A 70 -0.73 -4.73 -10.07
N MET A 71 -1.48 -3.92 -10.83
CA MET A 71 -1.27 -2.47 -10.86
C MET A 71 -1.55 -1.82 -9.49
N GLU A 72 -2.62 -2.22 -8.79
CA GLU A 72 -2.88 -1.69 -7.43
C GLU A 72 -1.79 -2.10 -6.43
N ALA A 73 -1.35 -3.36 -6.43
CA ALA A 73 -0.24 -3.81 -5.60
C ALA A 73 1.04 -3.00 -5.88
N MET A 74 1.31 -2.67 -7.15
CA MET A 74 2.43 -1.82 -7.54
C MET A 74 2.29 -0.36 -7.09
N ARG A 75 1.08 0.20 -7.11
CA ARG A 75 0.82 1.56 -6.59
C ARG A 75 1.09 1.60 -5.09
N ARG A 76 0.55 0.65 -4.32
CA ARG A 76 0.78 0.52 -2.88
C ARG A 76 2.26 0.36 -2.56
N TYR A 77 2.95 -0.53 -3.28
CA TYR A 77 4.40 -0.70 -3.12
C TYR A 77 5.18 0.59 -3.40
N SER A 78 4.83 1.34 -4.46
CA SER A 78 5.48 2.61 -4.75
C SER A 78 5.27 3.65 -3.64
N ILE A 79 4.09 3.68 -3.02
CA ILE A 79 3.78 4.58 -1.90
C ILE A 79 4.66 4.22 -0.69
N ILE A 80 4.67 2.94 -0.29
CA ILE A 80 5.49 2.45 0.85
C ILE A 80 6.97 2.80 0.66
N ASN A 81 7.52 2.54 -0.53
CA ASN A 81 8.93 2.84 -0.79
C ASN A 81 9.26 4.33 -0.70
N HIS A 82 8.32 5.19 -1.11
CA HIS A 82 8.51 6.64 -1.01
C HIS A 82 8.41 7.12 0.44
N GLU A 83 7.44 6.60 1.20
CA GLU A 83 7.18 6.97 2.58
C GLU A 83 8.24 6.44 3.56
N GLN A 84 8.87 5.30 3.26
CA GLN A 84 9.87 4.68 4.13
C GLN A 84 11.00 5.65 4.51
N ALA A 85 11.52 6.42 3.54
CA ALA A 85 12.60 7.37 3.81
C ALA A 85 12.16 8.51 4.74
N ALA A 86 10.94 9.03 4.55
CA ALA A 86 10.39 10.08 5.39
C ALA A 86 10.09 9.59 6.82
N LEU A 87 9.54 8.38 6.96
CA LEU A 87 9.20 7.78 8.26
C LEU A 87 10.45 7.49 9.11
N VAL A 88 11.54 7.01 8.50
CA VAL A 88 12.80 6.77 9.22
C VAL A 88 13.36 8.07 9.82
N GLU A 89 13.28 9.18 9.08
CA GLU A 89 13.73 10.48 9.58
C GLU A 89 12.82 11.04 10.68
N LEU A 90 11.50 10.89 10.53
CA LEU A 90 10.53 11.29 11.54
C LEU A 90 10.62 10.45 12.83
N MET A 91 11.01 9.18 12.71
CA MET A 91 11.31 8.32 13.87
C MET A 91 12.58 8.79 14.59
N ARG A 92 13.65 9.10 13.84
CA ARG A 92 14.92 9.59 14.41
C ARG A 92 14.74 10.89 15.21
N THR A 93 13.84 11.75 14.76
CA THR A 93 13.49 13.02 15.42
C THR A 93 12.51 12.86 16.59
N GLY A 94 11.93 11.66 16.77
CA GLY A 94 11.02 11.35 17.87
C GLY A 94 9.58 11.83 17.69
N HIS A 95 9.19 12.24 16.48
CA HIS A 95 7.83 12.70 16.17
C HIS A 95 6.83 11.56 15.94
N ILE A 96 7.31 10.31 15.79
CA ILE A 96 6.50 9.12 15.51
C ILE A 96 6.65 8.08 16.63
N THR A 97 5.55 7.42 16.98
CA THR A 97 5.53 6.33 17.97
C THR A 97 5.97 5.01 17.34
N ASP A 98 6.62 4.14 18.12
CA ASP A 98 7.08 2.81 17.69
C ASP A 98 5.94 1.93 17.14
N ASP A 99 4.72 2.11 17.63
CA ASP A 99 3.52 1.43 17.13
C ASP A 99 3.26 1.70 15.63
N ILE A 100 3.37 2.97 15.19
CA ILE A 100 3.17 3.35 13.77
C ILE A 100 4.25 2.71 12.89
N TRP A 101 5.48 2.65 13.39
CA TRP A 101 6.58 2.02 12.66
C TRP A 101 6.35 0.52 12.49
N HIS A 102 5.88 -0.14 13.54
CA HIS A 102 5.49 -1.55 13.48
C HIS A 102 4.37 -1.77 12.46
N ASP A 103 3.34 -0.93 12.46
CA ASP A 103 2.20 -1.03 11.54
C ASP A 103 2.61 -0.78 10.08
N PHE A 104 3.51 0.19 9.85
CA PHE A 104 4.11 0.43 8.54
C PHE A 104 4.89 -0.78 8.04
N LYS A 105 5.70 -1.40 8.90
CA LYS A 105 6.47 -2.62 8.56
C LYS A 105 5.56 -3.80 8.27
N ALA A 106 4.50 -4.00 9.06
CA ALA A 106 3.51 -5.03 8.80
C ALA A 106 2.85 -4.84 7.42
N SER A 107 2.49 -3.61 7.08
CA SER A 107 1.86 -3.26 5.80
C SER A 107 2.82 -3.39 4.61
N GLN A 108 4.11 -3.11 4.82
CA GLN A 108 5.17 -3.40 3.85
C GLN A 108 5.26 -4.89 3.55
N ASP A 109 5.29 -5.73 4.60
CA ASP A 109 5.38 -7.17 4.45
C ASP A 109 4.12 -7.74 3.77
N GLU A 110 2.93 -7.23 4.12
CA GLU A 110 1.66 -7.58 3.48
C GLU A 110 1.64 -7.23 1.98
N THR A 111 2.10 -6.03 1.62
CA THR A 111 2.15 -5.60 0.21
C THR A 111 3.15 -6.44 -0.60
N ILE A 112 4.29 -6.81 0.00
CA ILE A 112 5.26 -7.71 -0.64
C ILE A 112 4.68 -9.12 -0.79
N ALA A 113 3.92 -9.60 0.20
CA ALA A 113 3.22 -10.87 0.12
C ALA A 113 2.17 -10.85 -1.01
N GLU A 114 1.37 -9.79 -1.11
CA GLU A 114 0.38 -9.62 -2.18
C GLU A 114 1.03 -9.64 -3.58
N ILE A 115 2.18 -8.98 -3.76
CA ILE A 115 2.93 -9.04 -5.02
C ILE A 115 3.35 -10.47 -5.36
N LYS A 116 3.84 -11.23 -4.36
CA LYS A 116 4.23 -12.64 -4.57
C LYS A 116 3.04 -13.50 -4.95
N GLU A 117 1.91 -13.34 -4.26
CA GLU A 117 0.65 -14.02 -4.58
C GLU A 117 0.24 -13.78 -6.03
N VAL A 118 0.29 -12.52 -6.50
CA VAL A 118 -0.05 -12.17 -7.89
C VAL A 118 0.90 -12.82 -8.90
N ILE A 119 2.19 -12.94 -8.58
CA ILE A 119 3.17 -13.60 -9.45
C ILE A 119 2.91 -15.12 -9.49
N GLU A 120 2.68 -15.73 -8.33
CA GLU A 120 2.37 -17.16 -8.21
C GLU A 120 1.08 -17.50 -8.96
N GLU A 121 0.03 -16.69 -8.79
CA GLU A 121 -1.23 -16.80 -9.50
C GLU A 121 -1.09 -16.53 -11.01
N GLY A 122 -0.26 -15.58 -11.41
CA GLY A 122 0.09 -15.41 -12.83
C GLY A 122 0.72 -16.68 -13.41
N ASN A 123 1.56 -17.36 -12.66
CA ASN A 123 2.19 -18.60 -13.11
C ASN A 123 1.21 -19.77 -13.24
N THR A 124 0.03 -19.73 -12.60
CA THR A 124 -1.00 -20.77 -12.79
C THR A 124 -1.69 -20.65 -14.14
N TYR A 125 -1.76 -19.46 -14.73
CA TYR A 125 -2.30 -19.26 -16.08
C TYR A 125 -1.30 -19.64 -17.18
N ALA A 126 -0.03 -19.28 -17.01
CA ALA A 126 1.04 -19.65 -17.92
C ALA A 126 2.41 -19.56 -17.23
N GLU A 127 3.26 -20.55 -17.47
CA GLU A 127 4.59 -20.62 -16.87
C GLU A 127 5.42 -19.37 -17.22
N GLY A 128 5.96 -18.71 -16.19
CA GLY A 128 6.77 -17.49 -16.35
C GLY A 128 5.97 -16.20 -16.61
N TRP A 129 4.64 -16.29 -16.80
CA TRP A 129 3.81 -15.12 -17.08
C TRP A 129 3.74 -14.15 -15.90
N GLY A 130 3.80 -14.64 -14.64
CA GLY A 130 3.74 -13.78 -13.45
C GLY A 130 4.81 -12.68 -13.43
N THR A 131 6.04 -13.00 -13.88
CA THR A 131 7.12 -12.00 -13.98
C THR A 131 6.85 -10.91 -15.03
N SER A 132 6.23 -11.31 -16.16
CA SER A 132 5.83 -10.40 -17.22
C SER A 132 4.66 -9.51 -16.80
N VAL A 133 3.69 -10.06 -16.05
CA VAL A 133 2.57 -9.31 -15.45
C VAL A 133 3.11 -8.21 -14.54
N PHE A 134 4.03 -8.55 -13.65
CA PHE A 134 4.63 -7.57 -12.73
C PHE A 134 5.33 -6.42 -13.47
N LYS A 135 6.17 -6.75 -14.47
CA LYS A 135 6.87 -5.75 -15.29
C LYS A 135 5.89 -4.87 -16.06
N THR A 136 4.88 -5.47 -16.68
CA THR A 136 3.84 -4.77 -17.44
C THR A 136 3.03 -3.84 -16.53
N ALA A 137 2.61 -4.33 -15.36
CA ALA A 137 1.87 -3.54 -14.38
C ALA A 137 2.67 -2.32 -13.92
N SER A 138 3.97 -2.46 -13.64
CA SER A 138 4.84 -1.33 -13.29
C SER A 138 4.89 -0.27 -14.41
N GLN A 139 5.02 -0.70 -15.67
CA GLN A 139 5.00 0.21 -16.82
C GLN A 139 3.65 0.91 -17.00
N MET A 140 2.54 0.19 -16.79
CA MET A 140 1.19 0.75 -16.89
C MET A 140 0.92 1.77 -15.79
N VAL A 141 1.27 1.49 -14.54
CA VAL A 141 1.16 2.44 -13.43
C VAL A 141 1.94 3.72 -13.71
N GLN A 142 3.16 3.60 -14.24
CA GLN A 142 3.96 4.75 -14.62
C GLN A 142 3.35 5.54 -15.79
N SER A 143 2.78 4.84 -16.78
CA SER A 143 2.09 5.49 -17.91
C SER A 143 0.83 6.22 -17.47
N GLU A 144 0.02 5.64 -16.57
CA GLU A 144 -1.17 6.28 -16.03
C GLU A 144 -0.80 7.54 -15.22
N LYS A 145 0.25 7.47 -14.40
CA LYS A 145 0.78 8.63 -13.69
C LYS A 145 1.16 9.75 -14.66
N GLN A 146 1.90 9.44 -15.72
CA GLN A 146 2.27 10.43 -16.74
C GLN A 146 1.04 11.04 -17.44
N LYS A 147 0.06 10.23 -17.81
CA LYS A 147 -1.20 10.71 -18.42
C LYS A 147 -1.97 11.65 -17.48
N GLN A 148 -2.02 11.34 -16.19
CA GLN A 148 -2.65 12.20 -15.19
C GLN A 148 -1.93 13.55 -15.08
N GLU A 149 -0.60 13.56 -15.07
CA GLU A 149 0.17 14.81 -15.04
C GLU A 149 -0.04 15.65 -16.31
N PHE A 150 -0.02 15.04 -17.50
CA PHE A 150 -0.35 15.75 -18.74
C PHE A 150 -1.76 16.35 -18.72
N LYS A 151 -2.74 15.62 -18.19
CA LYS A 151 -4.11 16.13 -18.02
C LYS A 151 -4.17 17.34 -17.09
N LYS A 152 -3.43 17.31 -15.96
CA LYS A 152 -3.32 18.44 -15.03
C LYS A 152 -2.72 19.67 -15.72
N VAL A 153 -1.65 19.48 -16.49
CA VAL A 153 -1.01 20.57 -17.25
C VAL A 153 -1.99 21.21 -18.24
N GLY A 154 -2.75 20.40 -18.99
CA GLY A 154 -3.77 20.92 -19.90
C GLY A 154 -4.86 21.74 -19.19
N LEU A 155 -5.32 21.28 -18.02
CA LEU A 155 -6.29 22.02 -17.21
C LEU A 155 -5.72 23.32 -16.62
N MET A 156 -4.43 23.36 -16.30
CA MET A 156 -3.76 24.59 -15.86
C MET A 156 -3.69 25.60 -16.99
N LEU A 157 -3.29 25.16 -18.19
CA LEU A 157 -3.24 26.02 -19.38
C LEU A 157 -4.60 26.66 -19.68
N GLU A 158 -5.68 25.87 -19.72
CA GLU A 158 -7.04 26.39 -19.95
C GLU A 158 -7.46 27.41 -18.88
N ARG A 159 -7.04 27.19 -17.63
CA ARG A 159 -7.34 28.10 -16.52
C ARG A 159 -6.56 29.42 -16.64
N GLU A 160 -5.33 29.37 -17.13
CA GLU A 160 -4.51 30.56 -17.36
C GLU A 160 -4.98 31.37 -18.58
N GLU A 161 -5.37 30.71 -19.67
CA GLU A 161 -5.97 31.37 -20.84
C GLU A 161 -7.23 32.15 -20.46
N LYS A 162 -8.15 31.53 -19.70
CA LYS A 162 -9.35 32.22 -19.20
C LYS A 162 -9.02 33.40 -18.30
N ARG A 163 -7.97 33.29 -17.47
CA ARG A 163 -7.52 34.38 -16.61
C ARG A 163 -7.01 35.56 -17.45
N TRP A 164 -6.17 35.29 -18.45
CA TRP A 164 -5.67 36.31 -19.37
C TRP A 164 -6.78 36.98 -20.18
N ASP A 165 -7.77 36.22 -20.67
CA ASP A 165 -8.90 36.79 -21.40
C ASP A 165 -9.75 37.71 -20.52
N MET A 166 -9.97 37.33 -19.25
CA MET A 166 -10.67 38.18 -18.28
C MET A 166 -9.89 39.46 -17.97
N GLU A 167 -8.56 39.35 -17.80
CA GLU A 167 -7.68 40.50 -17.59
C GLU A 167 -7.75 41.46 -18.77
N LEU A 168 -7.62 40.96 -20.01
CA LEU A 168 -7.70 41.76 -21.23
C LEU A 168 -9.07 42.45 -21.37
N GLN A 169 -10.17 41.75 -21.05
CA GLN A 169 -11.50 42.35 -21.06
C GLN A 169 -11.65 43.46 -20.01
N SER A 170 -11.08 43.28 -18.82
CA SER A 170 -11.12 44.29 -17.77
C SER A 170 -10.36 45.56 -18.16
N GLU A 171 -9.18 45.43 -18.76
CA GLU A 171 -8.38 46.55 -19.27
C GLU A 171 -9.12 47.32 -20.37
N GLN A 172 -9.75 46.60 -21.31
CA GLN A 172 -10.56 47.22 -22.37
C GLN A 172 -11.76 47.99 -21.83
N LEU A 173 -12.41 47.49 -20.77
CA LEU A 173 -13.51 48.19 -20.11
C LEU A 173 -13.03 49.47 -19.42
N GLU A 174 -11.90 49.42 -18.72
CA GLU A 174 -11.31 50.60 -18.08
C GLU A 174 -10.93 51.69 -19.09
N ASP A 175 -10.34 51.31 -20.23
CA ASP A 175 -9.96 52.25 -21.28
C ASP A 175 -11.18 52.88 -21.96
N ASN A 176 -12.26 52.13 -22.12
CA ASN A 176 -13.54 52.65 -22.64
C ASN A 176 -14.22 53.63 -21.66
N MET A 177 -14.04 53.47 -20.34
CA MET A 177 -14.58 54.41 -19.35
C MET A 177 -13.77 55.71 -19.22
N LYS A 178 -12.52 55.71 -19.68
CA LYS A 178 -11.63 56.89 -19.64
C LYS A 178 -11.78 57.81 -20.87
N LYS A 179 -12.49 57.38 -21.92
CA LYS A 179 -12.79 58.15 -23.13
C LYS A 179 -14.17 58.78 -23.06
#